data_AF-V6T8C0-F1
#
_entry.id   AF-V6T8C0-F1
#
_cell.length_a   1.000
_cell.length_b   1.000
_cell.length_c   1.000
_cell.angle_alpha   90.00
_cell.angle_beta   90.00
_cell.angle_gamma   90.00
#
_symmetry.space_group_name_H-M   'P 1'
#
loop_
_entity.id
_entity.type
_entity.pdbx_description
1 polymer ?
#
loop_
_entity_poly.entity_id
_entity_poly.type
_entity_poly.pdbx_seq_one_letter_code
_entity_poly.pdbx_strand_id
1 'polypeptide(L)'
;VRGCATCGYNNGVTCTRCSAGYLGVDGKSCSESCSGDTQGACTKVIEGSESTEVSCRCVCKPTFYNSSGACTPCTDSCAVCKDGILTGCQQCSPGKILESSIVADDNAKCVDECAVGDDCAEYGITIDGSRYCTRCKDASTYPFNGVCIPNTQRDAYCTSTANGACTACSGAAFLMNGGCYTKAHYPGSTICDKQAGGKCEKTKDGYGISADGKLLECDPTCLACTAPGPGRCTRCPSDKLLKKVSGAITGSCVDPGACADGYYAYGDACLPCATPGCKTCGRTSFCTECAGELFVSLDGQSCLRECTGDKVVGEVSGGVQRCWCEWGFLPALDKSGCVLPTECPPDMSSCAACDTSGRCLLCAASNHNIQIDQWTCAEGCGARASSNQGVCMCELDAVLTKGICAPVKTLTKKKLVAIAAGTTMAVLVVGVLVGFLCWWFTFRGRRIDASPSTMTLIPSKSM
;
A
#
# COMPACT_ATOMS: atom_id res chain seq x y z
N VAL A 1 15.71 -13.52 31.96
CA VAL A 1 15.63 -12.11 31.52
C VAL A 1 14.17 -11.74 31.31
N ARG A 2 13.65 -10.69 31.97
CA ARG A 2 12.25 -10.25 31.80
C ARG A 2 12.02 -9.80 30.35
N GLY A 3 10.86 -10.11 29.76
CA GLY A 3 10.55 -9.73 28.38
C GLY A 3 11.36 -10.49 27.30
N CYS A 4 12.03 -11.58 27.65
CA CYS A 4 12.84 -12.37 26.74
C CYS A 4 12.07 -13.56 26.16
N ALA A 5 12.07 -13.72 24.85
CA ALA A 5 11.46 -14.83 24.13
C ALA A 5 12.44 -15.99 23.87
N THR A 6 13.72 -15.68 23.61
CA THR A 6 14.74 -16.69 23.35
C THR A 6 15.99 -16.37 24.14
N CYS A 7 16.51 -17.36 24.88
CA CYS A 7 17.73 -17.22 25.68
C CYS A 7 18.87 -18.04 25.06
N GLY A 8 20.08 -17.49 25.10
CA GLY A 8 21.33 -18.18 24.82
C GLY A 8 22.10 -18.45 26.12
N TYR A 9 22.87 -19.53 26.13
CA TYR A 9 23.78 -19.88 27.22
C TYR A 9 25.21 -19.94 26.68
N ASN A 10 25.98 -18.87 26.93
CA ASN A 10 27.43 -18.83 26.68
C ASN A 10 28.05 -17.96 27.78
N ASN A 11 28.57 -18.58 28.84
CA ASN A 11 29.08 -17.92 30.05
C ASN A 11 28.09 -16.96 30.73
N GLY A 12 26.80 -17.34 30.75
CA GLY A 12 25.70 -16.59 31.36
C GLY A 12 24.41 -16.69 30.55
N VAL A 13 23.27 -16.31 31.15
CA VAL A 13 21.98 -16.20 30.45
C VAL A 13 21.94 -14.88 29.68
N THR A 14 22.00 -14.93 28.36
CA THR A 14 21.79 -13.77 27.50
C THR A 14 20.45 -13.89 26.79
N CYS A 15 19.71 -12.80 26.68
CA CYS A 15 18.54 -12.78 25.83
C CYS A 15 18.96 -12.57 24.38
N THR A 16 18.71 -13.55 23.52
CA THR A 16 19.00 -13.45 22.09
C THR A 16 17.83 -12.88 21.30
N ARG A 17 16.60 -12.92 21.85
CA ARG A 17 15.41 -12.34 21.22
C ARG A 17 14.38 -11.92 22.25
N CYS A 18 13.86 -10.70 22.14
CA CYS A 18 12.81 -10.17 23.00
C CYS A 18 11.42 -10.63 22.57
N SER A 19 10.50 -10.75 23.53
CA SER A 19 9.09 -11.02 23.28
C SER A 19 8.41 -9.85 22.58
N ALA A 20 7.29 -10.11 21.90
CA ALA A 20 6.48 -9.06 21.30
C ALA A 20 6.14 -7.98 22.36
N GLY A 21 6.32 -6.71 21.98
CA GLY A 21 6.16 -5.57 22.89
C GLY A 21 7.42 -5.18 23.68
N TYR A 22 8.51 -5.94 23.57
CA TYR A 22 9.80 -5.63 24.20
C TYR A 22 10.91 -5.36 23.17
N LEU A 23 11.83 -4.47 23.52
CA LEU A 23 12.96 -3.99 22.73
C LEU A 23 14.28 -4.49 23.34
N GLY A 24 15.17 -5.05 22.52
CA GLY A 24 16.51 -5.44 22.96
C GLY A 24 17.40 -4.22 23.21
N VAL A 25 17.97 -4.06 24.41
CA VAL A 25 18.66 -2.81 24.80
C VAL A 25 20.17 -2.85 24.56
N ASP A 26 20.81 -3.97 24.90
CA ASP A 26 22.27 -4.14 24.94
C ASP A 26 22.72 -5.49 24.33
N GLY A 27 21.82 -6.12 23.56
CA GLY A 27 22.03 -7.47 23.03
C GLY A 27 21.99 -8.59 24.09
N LYS A 28 21.64 -8.28 25.35
CA LYS A 28 21.53 -9.25 26.44
C LYS A 28 20.23 -9.14 27.24
N SER A 29 19.57 -7.98 27.21
CA SER A 29 18.38 -7.64 27.99
C SER A 29 17.27 -7.03 27.13
N CYS A 30 16.05 -7.03 27.66
CA CYS A 30 14.84 -6.54 27.00
C CYS A 30 14.11 -5.53 27.90
N SER A 31 13.55 -4.48 27.29
CA SER A 31 12.79 -3.42 27.97
C SER A 31 11.53 -3.04 27.16
N GLU A 32 10.49 -2.53 27.82
CA GLU A 32 9.28 -2.02 27.14
C GLU A 32 9.54 -0.70 26.39
N SER A 33 10.60 0.02 26.78
CA SER A 33 11.01 1.27 26.16
C SER A 33 12.53 1.44 26.14
N CYS A 34 13.01 2.27 25.22
CA CYS A 34 14.40 2.71 25.15
C CYS A 34 14.62 3.92 26.07
N SER A 35 15.82 4.05 26.65
CA SER A 35 16.15 5.12 27.60
C SER A 35 17.26 6.04 27.07
N GLY A 36 17.27 7.30 27.52
CA GLY A 36 18.31 8.27 27.14
C GLY A 36 18.32 8.59 25.64
N ASP A 37 19.49 8.46 25.01
CA ASP A 37 19.73 8.79 23.61
C ASP A 37 19.46 7.62 22.65
N THR A 38 18.61 6.67 23.05
CA THR A 38 18.22 5.53 22.22
C THR A 38 16.75 5.59 21.80
N GLN A 39 16.44 4.98 20.66
CA GLN A 39 15.09 4.81 20.11
C GLN A 39 14.88 3.38 19.64
N GLY A 40 13.61 2.95 19.58
CA GLY A 40 13.29 1.60 19.09
C GLY A 40 13.38 1.52 17.57
N ALA A 41 14.10 0.53 17.06
CA ALA A 41 14.14 0.18 15.65
C ALA A 41 13.83 -1.31 15.47
N CYS A 42 12.94 -1.61 14.52
CA CYS A 42 12.48 -2.96 14.26
C CYS A 42 12.85 -3.40 12.84
N THR A 43 13.43 -4.58 12.74
CA THR A 43 13.74 -5.22 11.46
C THR A 43 12.83 -6.42 11.25
N LYS A 44 12.28 -6.55 10.04
CA LYS A 44 11.57 -7.77 9.62
C LYS A 44 12.63 -8.85 9.39
N VAL A 45 12.57 -9.94 10.15
CA VAL A 45 13.40 -11.12 9.98
C VAL A 45 12.59 -12.13 9.18
N ILE A 46 13.14 -12.61 8.08
CA ILE A 46 12.54 -13.69 7.27
C ILE A 46 13.23 -14.99 7.71
N GLU A 47 12.55 -15.78 8.54
CA GLU A 47 12.95 -17.16 8.83
C GLU A 47 11.89 -18.11 8.24
N GLY A 48 12.30 -18.90 7.23
CA GLY A 48 11.42 -19.89 6.59
C GLY A 48 10.30 -19.30 5.73
N SER A 49 9.49 -20.19 5.14
CA SER A 49 8.59 -19.85 4.03
C SER A 49 7.26 -19.18 4.40
N GLU A 50 6.96 -18.90 5.68
CA GLU A 50 5.60 -18.42 6.02
C GLU A 50 5.45 -17.61 7.34
N SER A 51 6.52 -17.12 7.98
CA SER A 51 6.40 -16.23 9.16
C SER A 51 7.35 -15.02 9.11
N THR A 52 6.81 -13.82 8.98
CA THR A 52 7.53 -12.56 9.23
C THR A 52 7.61 -12.32 10.74
N GLU A 53 8.75 -12.61 11.35
CA GLU A 53 9.01 -12.19 12.73
C GLU A 53 9.59 -10.76 12.74
N VAL A 54 9.15 -9.92 13.68
CA VAL A 54 9.65 -8.55 13.83
C VAL A 54 10.57 -8.53 15.05
N SER A 55 11.88 -8.34 14.81
CA SER A 55 12.86 -8.20 15.89
C SER A 55 13.14 -6.72 16.13
N CYS A 56 12.88 -6.25 17.35
CA CYS A 56 13.02 -4.85 17.74
C CYS A 56 14.15 -4.68 18.75
N ARG A 57 14.99 -3.66 18.54
CA ARG A 57 16.08 -3.29 19.44
C ARG A 57 16.17 -1.77 19.62
N CYS A 58 16.73 -1.34 20.74
CA CYS A 58 17.14 0.04 20.93
C CYS A 58 18.41 0.30 20.10
N VAL A 59 18.35 1.35 19.31
CA VAL A 59 19.47 1.92 18.56
C VAL A 59 19.66 3.37 18.98
N CYS A 60 20.80 3.98 18.69
CA CYS A 60 20.98 5.40 18.98
C CYS A 60 19.98 6.26 18.18
N LYS A 61 19.51 7.34 18.80
CA LYS A 61 18.68 8.37 18.16
C LYS A 61 19.46 9.02 17.01
N PRO A 62 18.77 9.65 16.03
CA PRO A 62 19.42 10.54 15.07
C PRO A 62 20.32 11.54 15.80
N THR A 63 21.44 11.93 15.20
CA THR A 63 22.55 12.72 15.78
C THR A 63 23.47 11.99 16.77
N PHE A 64 23.24 10.71 17.06
CA PHE A 64 24.11 9.88 17.90
C PHE A 64 24.55 8.61 17.17
N TYR A 65 25.76 8.14 17.44
CA TYR A 65 26.27 6.85 16.97
C TYR A 65 26.61 5.92 18.14
N ASN A 66 26.65 4.62 17.86
CA ASN A 66 27.03 3.64 18.88
C ASN A 66 28.56 3.57 19.00
N SER A 67 29.08 4.01 20.13
CA SER A 67 30.47 3.86 20.52
C SER A 67 30.57 2.83 21.64
N SER A 68 30.87 1.58 21.27
CA SER A 68 31.07 0.47 22.23
C SER A 68 29.92 0.23 23.22
N GLY A 69 28.67 0.40 22.78
CA GLY A 69 27.46 0.22 23.58
C GLY A 69 26.89 1.50 24.18
N ALA A 70 27.54 2.64 24.03
CA ALA A 70 27.04 3.96 24.45
C ALA A 70 26.75 4.86 23.24
N CYS A 71 25.67 5.63 23.30
CA CYS A 71 25.34 6.60 22.26
C CYS A 71 26.16 7.88 22.45
N THR A 72 27.00 8.20 21.47
CA THR A 72 27.87 9.39 21.46
C THR A 72 27.37 10.35 20.37
N PRO A 73 27.30 11.67 20.62
CA PRO A 73 26.83 12.62 19.62
C PRO A 73 27.78 12.65 18.42
N CYS A 74 27.20 12.80 17.23
CA CYS A 74 27.94 13.10 16.00
C CYS A 74 28.58 14.50 16.09
N THR A 75 29.58 14.77 15.25
CA THR A 75 30.13 16.14 15.11
C THR A 75 29.05 17.14 14.72
N ASP A 76 29.22 18.40 15.13
CA ASP A 76 28.31 19.49 14.82
C ASP A 76 27.89 19.48 13.34
N SER A 77 26.60 19.68 13.09
CA SER A 77 25.94 19.65 11.78
C SER A 77 25.75 18.27 11.13
N CYS A 78 26.20 17.17 11.75
CA CYS A 78 25.95 15.81 11.23
C CYS A 78 24.68 15.18 11.83
N ALA A 79 23.71 14.85 10.98
CA ALA A 79 22.46 14.21 11.39
C ALA A 79 22.60 12.68 11.56
N VAL A 80 23.42 12.04 10.73
CA VAL A 80 23.73 10.61 10.82
C VAL A 80 25.22 10.43 10.58
N CYS A 81 25.95 9.87 11.55
CA CYS A 81 27.37 9.55 11.42
C CYS A 81 27.61 8.04 11.46
N LYS A 82 28.72 7.61 10.86
CA LYS A 82 29.16 6.21 10.83
C LYS A 82 29.55 5.76 12.24
N ASP A 83 29.11 4.56 12.62
CA ASP A 83 29.45 3.97 13.92
C ASP A 83 30.98 3.90 14.11
N GLY A 84 31.44 4.45 15.23
CA GLY A 84 32.85 4.45 15.62
C GLY A 84 33.74 5.52 14.95
N ILE A 85 33.21 6.36 14.05
CA ILE A 85 33.99 7.40 13.35
C ILE A 85 33.35 8.77 13.55
N LEU A 86 33.94 9.58 14.44
CA LEU A 86 33.46 10.91 14.80
C LEU A 86 33.29 11.85 13.58
N THR A 87 34.22 11.79 12.63
CA THR A 87 34.21 12.60 11.39
C THR A 87 33.56 11.91 10.20
N GLY A 88 32.94 10.74 10.37
CA GLY A 88 32.37 9.95 9.28
C GLY A 88 30.91 10.29 9.02
N CYS A 89 30.60 11.55 8.70
CA CYS A 89 29.21 11.95 8.50
C CYS A 89 28.62 11.30 7.24
N GLN A 90 27.43 10.71 7.38
CA GLN A 90 26.69 10.07 6.30
C GLN A 90 25.51 10.93 5.83
N GLN A 91 24.93 11.75 6.71
CA GLN A 91 23.84 12.65 6.39
C GLN A 91 23.97 13.94 7.20
N CYS A 92 23.84 15.08 6.53
CA CYS A 92 23.96 16.39 7.18
C CYS A 92 22.62 16.87 7.73
N SER A 93 22.68 17.77 8.71
CA SER A 93 21.51 18.49 9.21
C SER A 93 20.98 19.47 8.16
N PRO A 94 19.69 19.87 8.21
CA PRO A 94 19.13 20.86 7.29
C PRO A 94 19.99 22.14 7.22
N GLY A 95 20.15 22.68 6.02
CA GLY A 95 21.02 23.84 5.75
C GLY A 95 22.49 23.49 5.53
N LYS A 96 22.86 22.20 5.52
CA LYS A 96 24.23 21.72 5.35
C LYS A 96 24.31 20.60 4.32
N ILE A 97 25.42 20.53 3.58
CA ILE A 97 25.66 19.51 2.54
C ILE A 97 26.97 18.75 2.80
N LEU A 98 27.09 17.55 2.23
CA LEU A 98 28.30 16.73 2.37
C LEU A 98 29.42 17.27 1.50
N GLU A 99 30.60 17.47 2.08
CA GLU A 99 31.78 17.97 1.36
C GLU A 99 32.30 16.94 0.34
N SER A 100 32.34 17.31 -0.93
CA SER A 100 32.66 16.43 -2.06
C SER A 100 34.12 15.94 -2.10
N SER A 101 35.05 16.66 -1.48
CA SER A 101 36.48 16.36 -1.49
C SER A 101 36.90 15.16 -0.63
N ILE A 102 35.99 14.60 0.20
CA ILE A 102 36.30 13.55 1.18
C ILE A 102 35.56 12.24 0.89
N VAL A 103 34.88 12.11 -0.25
CA VAL A 103 34.11 10.90 -0.60
C VAL A 103 34.99 9.63 -0.74
N ALA A 104 36.31 9.81 -0.84
CA ALA A 104 37.29 8.73 -0.92
C ALA A 104 37.76 8.17 0.44
N ASP A 105 37.58 8.90 1.55
CA ASP A 105 37.99 8.47 2.89
C ASP A 105 36.79 8.55 3.84
N ASP A 106 36.71 7.66 4.81
CA ASP A 106 35.60 7.53 5.77
C ASP A 106 35.35 8.77 6.69
N ASN A 107 35.82 9.97 6.32
CA ASN A 107 35.89 11.20 7.10
C ASN A 107 35.08 12.38 6.49
N ALA A 108 33.88 12.13 6.00
CA ALA A 108 33.08 13.18 5.37
C ALA A 108 32.53 14.22 6.37
N LYS A 109 32.71 15.50 6.04
CA LYS A 109 32.23 16.65 6.83
C LYS A 109 31.01 17.31 6.21
N CYS A 110 30.21 17.96 7.04
CA CYS A 110 29.12 18.81 6.62
C CYS A 110 29.59 20.26 6.51
N VAL A 111 29.44 20.83 5.33
CA VAL A 111 29.72 22.24 5.05
C VAL A 111 28.41 23.00 4.85
N ASP A 112 28.48 24.33 4.87
CA ASP A 112 27.33 25.15 4.50
C ASP A 112 26.80 24.76 3.13
N GLU A 113 25.47 24.68 3.02
CA GLU A 113 24.84 24.50 1.72
C GLU A 113 25.27 25.60 0.75
N CYS A 114 25.27 25.30 -0.55
CA CYS A 114 25.66 26.28 -1.56
C CYS A 114 24.81 27.56 -1.44
N ALA A 115 25.47 28.74 -1.46
CA ALA A 115 24.82 30.05 -1.41
C ALA A 115 24.88 30.77 -2.77
N VAL A 116 23.81 31.49 -3.14
CA VAL A 116 23.73 32.21 -4.43
C VAL A 116 24.84 33.26 -4.45
N GLY A 117 25.88 33.08 -5.27
CA GLY A 117 26.99 34.03 -5.31
C GLY A 117 28.37 33.41 -5.44
N ASP A 118 28.55 32.16 -5.02
CA ASP A 118 29.84 31.46 -5.10
C ASP A 118 30.03 30.84 -6.50
N ASP A 119 30.03 29.50 -6.60
CA ASP A 119 30.27 28.75 -7.85
C ASP A 119 29.00 28.19 -8.50
N CYS A 120 27.86 28.30 -7.81
CA CYS A 120 26.57 27.83 -8.28
C CYS A 120 25.77 28.93 -9.00
N ALA A 121 25.27 28.64 -10.21
CA ALA A 121 24.48 29.55 -11.02
C ALA A 121 22.97 29.38 -10.82
N GLU A 122 22.51 28.20 -10.41
CA GLU A 122 21.09 27.88 -10.26
C GLU A 122 20.85 26.88 -9.13
N TYR A 123 19.87 27.22 -8.29
CA TYR A 123 19.30 26.33 -7.28
C TYR A 123 18.09 25.65 -7.87
N GLY A 124 18.06 24.32 -7.85
CA GLY A 124 16.96 23.60 -8.47
C GLY A 124 16.37 22.48 -7.63
N ILE A 125 16.99 22.09 -6.51
CA ILE A 125 16.43 21.08 -5.61
C ILE A 125 16.76 21.36 -4.15
N THR A 126 15.80 21.06 -3.28
CA THR A 126 15.99 20.97 -1.83
C THR A 126 15.80 19.51 -1.44
N ILE A 127 16.76 18.91 -0.74
CA ILE A 127 16.68 17.53 -0.27
C ILE A 127 16.95 17.55 1.23
N ASP A 128 16.04 17.01 2.03
CA ASP A 128 16.08 17.01 3.51
C ASP A 128 16.34 18.39 4.13
N GLY A 129 15.80 19.44 3.50
CA GLY A 129 15.95 20.82 3.98
C GLY A 129 17.30 21.47 3.67
N SER A 130 18.15 20.83 2.86
CA SER A 130 19.40 21.41 2.34
C SER A 130 19.29 21.69 0.84
N ARG A 131 19.87 22.80 0.40
CA ARG A 131 19.86 23.26 -1.00
C ARG A 131 21.07 22.76 -1.76
N TYR A 132 20.82 22.20 -2.95
CA TYR A 132 21.87 21.64 -3.81
C TYR A 132 21.96 22.39 -5.13
N CYS A 133 23.18 22.52 -5.65
CA CYS A 133 23.40 23.15 -6.94
C CYS A 133 22.90 22.26 -8.08
N THR A 134 22.14 22.83 -9.01
CA THR A 134 21.67 22.14 -10.22
C THR A 134 22.34 22.62 -11.49
N ARG A 135 23.04 23.76 -11.41
CA ARG A 135 23.86 24.29 -12.50
C ARG A 135 24.97 25.17 -11.97
N CYS A 136 26.19 24.89 -12.38
CA CYS A 136 27.38 25.66 -12.03
C CYS A 136 27.52 26.91 -12.90
N LYS A 137 28.26 27.91 -12.41
CA LYS A 137 28.57 29.13 -13.18
C LYS A 137 29.57 28.88 -14.28
N ASP A 138 30.62 28.12 -13.98
CA ASP A 138 31.62 27.73 -14.96
C ASP A 138 31.06 26.60 -15.84
N ALA A 139 30.97 26.85 -17.15
CA ALA A 139 30.45 25.89 -18.12
C ALA A 139 31.29 24.61 -18.25
N SER A 140 32.54 24.62 -17.78
CA SER A 140 33.45 23.47 -17.74
C SER A 140 33.32 22.61 -16.47
N THR A 141 32.47 23.06 -15.53
CA THR A 141 32.16 22.34 -14.29
C THR A 141 30.75 21.78 -14.33
N TYR A 142 30.46 20.83 -13.45
CA TYR A 142 29.10 20.30 -13.27
C TYR A 142 28.82 19.95 -11.80
N PRO A 143 27.55 19.91 -11.38
CA PRO A 143 27.20 19.49 -10.02
C PRO A 143 27.38 17.98 -9.86
N PHE A 144 28.25 17.57 -8.94
CA PHE A 144 28.38 16.19 -8.47
C PHE A 144 27.95 16.12 -7.01
N ASN A 145 26.94 15.30 -6.72
CA ASN A 145 26.21 15.31 -5.44
C ASN A 145 25.78 16.74 -5.02
N GLY A 146 25.48 17.60 -6.00
CA GLY A 146 25.05 18.98 -5.80
C GLY A 146 26.16 20.00 -5.51
N VAL A 147 27.45 19.61 -5.59
CA VAL A 147 28.61 20.51 -5.49
C VAL A 147 29.28 20.64 -6.85
N CYS A 148 29.64 21.85 -7.26
CA CYS A 148 30.31 22.11 -8.54
C CYS A 148 31.75 21.57 -8.52
N ILE A 149 32.06 20.66 -9.45
CA ILE A 149 33.40 20.11 -9.62
C ILE A 149 33.90 20.24 -11.07
N PRO A 150 35.22 20.35 -11.30
CA PRO A 150 35.79 20.33 -12.64
C PRO A 150 35.55 18.99 -13.34
N ASN A 151 35.33 19.04 -14.66
CA ASN A 151 35.20 17.84 -15.50
C ASN A 151 36.55 17.17 -15.84
N THR A 152 37.56 17.32 -14.98
CA THR A 152 38.94 16.85 -15.16
C THR A 152 39.29 15.66 -14.26
N GLN A 153 38.33 15.18 -13.45
CA GLN A 153 38.49 14.05 -12.52
C GLN A 153 38.75 12.72 -13.25
N ARG A 154 39.46 11.80 -12.58
CA ARG A 154 39.91 10.49 -13.09
C ARG A 154 38.74 9.55 -13.44
N ASP A 155 37.59 9.75 -12.81
CA ASP A 155 36.32 9.07 -13.10
C ASP A 155 35.31 10.08 -13.65
N ALA A 156 34.97 9.99 -14.95
CA ALA A 156 33.98 10.87 -15.55
C ALA A 156 32.55 10.47 -15.12
N TYR A 157 32.09 10.96 -13.96
CA TYR A 157 30.70 10.78 -13.52
C TYR A 157 29.72 11.45 -14.47
N CYS A 158 30.10 12.59 -15.05
CA CYS A 158 29.37 13.23 -16.13
C CYS A 158 30.02 12.93 -17.48
N THR A 159 29.25 12.40 -18.43
CA THR A 159 29.71 12.10 -19.79
C THR A 159 29.39 13.21 -20.78
N SER A 160 28.48 14.12 -20.43
CA SER A 160 28.09 15.24 -21.29
C SER A 160 27.65 16.43 -20.45
N THR A 161 28.25 17.60 -20.69
CA THR A 161 27.96 18.84 -19.98
C THR A 161 27.35 19.87 -20.92
N ALA A 162 26.43 20.69 -20.41
CA ALA A 162 25.87 21.84 -21.10
C ALA A 162 25.65 22.98 -20.10
N ASN A 163 26.24 24.15 -20.36
CA ASN A 163 26.04 25.39 -19.60
C ASN A 163 26.21 25.24 -18.07
N GLY A 164 27.21 24.45 -17.64
CA GLY A 164 27.51 24.21 -16.23
C GLY A 164 26.63 23.14 -15.56
N ALA A 165 25.80 22.43 -16.32
CA ALA A 165 25.03 21.28 -15.86
C ALA A 165 25.47 20.00 -16.59
N CYS A 166 25.28 18.86 -15.95
CA CYS A 166 25.41 17.57 -16.59
C CYS A 166 24.09 17.16 -17.27
N THR A 167 24.18 16.68 -18.51
CA THR A 167 23.02 16.18 -19.30
C THR A 167 22.99 14.66 -19.40
N ALA A 168 24.13 13.99 -19.16
CA ALA A 168 24.21 12.53 -19.11
C ALA A 168 25.31 12.09 -18.14
N CYS A 169 24.98 11.16 -17.25
CA CYS A 169 25.93 10.58 -16.30
C CYS A 169 26.44 9.22 -16.80
N SER A 170 27.63 8.83 -16.37
CA SER A 170 28.13 7.47 -16.56
C SER A 170 27.40 6.47 -15.65
N GLY A 171 27.60 5.17 -15.86
CA GLY A 171 27.00 4.13 -15.00
C GLY A 171 27.37 4.23 -13.51
N ALA A 172 28.44 4.94 -13.18
CA ALA A 172 28.91 5.18 -11.81
C ALA A 172 28.12 6.27 -11.06
N ALA A 173 27.22 7.00 -11.74
CA ALA A 173 26.27 7.93 -11.13
C ALA A 173 24.88 7.83 -11.78
N PHE A 174 23.93 8.63 -11.29
CA PHE A 174 22.64 8.88 -11.94
C PHE A 174 22.37 10.37 -12.13
N LEU A 175 21.68 10.69 -13.23
CA LEU A 175 21.26 12.04 -13.54
C LEU A 175 20.08 12.47 -12.66
N MET A 176 20.22 13.63 -12.02
CA MET A 176 19.16 14.28 -11.26
C MET A 176 19.32 15.80 -11.33
N ASN A 177 18.31 16.53 -11.82
CA ASN A 177 18.22 17.99 -11.97
C ASN A 177 19.54 18.64 -12.43
N GLY A 178 20.11 18.17 -13.54
CA GLY A 178 21.33 18.77 -14.11
C GLY A 178 22.62 18.44 -13.37
N GLY A 179 22.61 17.53 -12.40
CA GLY A 179 23.80 17.01 -11.73
C GLY A 179 23.90 15.48 -11.78
N CYS A 180 25.08 14.95 -11.44
CA CYS A 180 25.30 13.52 -11.26
C CYS A 180 25.39 13.18 -9.78
N TYR A 181 24.62 12.19 -9.36
CA TYR A 181 24.51 11.76 -7.95
C TYR A 181 24.85 10.29 -7.83
N THR A 182 25.32 9.87 -6.66
CA THR A 182 25.66 8.46 -6.42
C THR A 182 24.74 7.86 -5.37
N LYS A 183 24.38 6.58 -5.52
CA LYS A 183 23.64 5.87 -4.46
C LYS A 183 24.49 5.56 -3.21
N ALA A 184 25.80 5.74 -3.29
CA ALA A 184 26.74 5.45 -2.20
C ALA A 184 26.83 6.59 -1.19
N HIS A 185 26.58 7.83 -1.61
CA HIS A 185 26.79 9.02 -0.79
C HIS A 185 25.58 9.94 -0.79
N TYR A 186 25.43 10.69 0.30
CA TYR A 186 24.39 11.70 0.45
C TYR A 186 24.62 12.86 -0.54
N PRO A 187 23.56 13.41 -1.17
CA PRO A 187 22.15 13.06 -1.00
C PRO A 187 21.64 11.93 -1.89
N GLY A 188 22.41 11.46 -2.87
CA GLY A 188 21.92 10.44 -3.80
C GLY A 188 21.53 9.11 -3.12
N SER A 189 22.17 8.78 -2.00
CA SER A 189 21.87 7.60 -1.18
C SER A 189 20.51 7.65 -0.48
N THR A 190 19.90 8.81 -0.27
CA THR A 190 18.53 8.91 0.29
C THR A 190 17.45 8.75 -0.76
N ILE A 191 17.81 8.94 -2.04
CA ILE A 191 16.88 8.97 -3.17
C ILE A 191 16.91 7.67 -3.98
N CYS A 192 18.08 7.06 -4.18
CA CYS A 192 18.25 5.97 -5.13
C CYS A 192 18.63 4.63 -4.47
N ASP A 193 17.82 3.59 -4.70
CA ASP A 193 18.13 2.22 -4.29
C ASP A 193 18.97 1.49 -5.34
N LYS A 194 18.65 1.66 -6.62
CA LYS A 194 19.31 1.00 -7.74
C LYS A 194 19.72 2.00 -8.82
N GLN A 195 21.03 2.09 -9.02
CA GLN A 195 21.67 2.94 -10.02
C GLN A 195 22.29 2.08 -11.12
N ALA A 196 22.02 2.40 -12.38
CA ALA A 196 22.67 1.80 -13.54
C ALA A 196 22.49 2.70 -14.78
N GLY A 197 23.46 2.64 -15.71
CA GLY A 197 23.36 3.32 -17.01
C GLY A 197 23.14 4.84 -16.94
N GLY A 198 23.68 5.52 -15.92
CA GLY A 198 23.50 6.95 -15.74
C GLY A 198 22.14 7.35 -15.16
N LYS A 199 21.34 6.39 -14.66
CA LYS A 199 19.98 6.60 -14.15
C LYS A 199 19.76 5.91 -12.81
N CYS A 200 18.78 6.43 -12.07
CA CYS A 200 18.22 5.71 -10.94
C CYS A 200 17.08 4.82 -11.44
N GLU A 201 17.35 3.52 -11.61
CA GLU A 201 16.35 2.54 -12.06
C GLU A 201 15.27 2.29 -11.00
N LYS A 202 15.61 2.47 -9.73
CA LYS A 202 14.68 2.32 -8.61
C LYS A 202 14.97 3.37 -7.54
N THR A 203 14.03 4.27 -7.33
CA THR A 203 14.07 5.24 -6.23
C THR A 203 13.66 4.58 -4.91
N LYS A 204 14.13 5.17 -3.81
CA LYS A 204 13.63 4.89 -2.46
C LYS A 204 12.20 5.41 -2.31
N ASP A 205 11.47 4.81 -1.38
CA ASP A 205 10.10 5.22 -1.05
C ASP A 205 10.05 6.73 -0.76
N GLY A 206 9.09 7.44 -1.38
CA GLY A 206 8.93 8.89 -1.20
C GLY A 206 9.51 9.75 -2.32
N TYR A 207 10.28 9.16 -3.24
CA TYR A 207 10.91 9.87 -4.36
C TYR A 207 10.55 9.30 -5.72
N GLY A 208 10.50 10.17 -6.74
CA GLY A 208 10.47 9.80 -8.15
C GLY A 208 11.50 10.58 -8.96
N ILE A 209 11.99 10.01 -10.05
CA ILE A 209 12.81 10.74 -11.05
C ILE A 209 12.16 10.57 -12.42
N SER A 210 11.91 11.66 -13.13
CA SER A 210 11.34 11.63 -14.49
C SER A 210 12.35 11.05 -15.50
N ALA A 211 11.87 10.70 -16.69
CA ALA A 211 12.72 10.21 -17.77
C ALA A 211 13.82 11.21 -18.18
N ASP A 212 13.58 12.52 -18.04
CA ASP A 212 14.53 13.61 -18.27
C ASP A 212 15.43 13.91 -17.06
N GLY A 213 15.34 13.11 -15.98
CA GLY A 213 16.21 13.23 -14.83
C GLY A 213 15.81 14.34 -13.86
N LYS A 214 14.54 14.72 -13.75
CA LYS A 214 14.08 15.63 -12.70
C LYS A 214 13.62 14.84 -11.49
N LEU A 215 14.09 15.20 -10.31
CA LEU A 215 13.59 14.79 -9.02
C LEU A 215 12.19 15.34 -8.85
N LEU A 216 11.32 14.47 -8.38
CA LEU A 216 9.93 14.77 -8.20
C LEU A 216 9.52 14.23 -6.83
N GLU A 217 8.94 15.09 -6.03
CA GLU A 217 8.50 14.78 -4.67
C GLU A 217 7.09 14.19 -4.69
N CYS A 218 6.79 13.36 -3.70
CA CYS A 218 5.40 12.94 -3.48
C CYS A 218 4.51 14.14 -3.20
N ASP A 219 3.20 13.94 -3.41
CA ASP A 219 2.21 14.88 -2.87
C ASP A 219 2.49 15.07 -1.36
N PRO A 220 2.53 16.33 -0.85
CA PRO A 220 2.88 16.61 0.54
C PRO A 220 1.91 15.96 1.54
N THR A 221 0.73 15.53 1.09
CA THR A 221 -0.24 14.79 1.92
C THR A 221 0.10 13.31 2.09
N CYS A 222 1.19 12.82 1.49
CA CYS A 222 1.50 11.40 1.40
C CYS A 222 2.87 11.06 2.00
N LEU A 223 2.94 9.92 2.69
CA LEU A 223 4.21 9.41 3.23
C LEU A 223 5.01 8.60 2.20
N ALA A 224 4.33 8.01 1.22
CA ALA A 224 4.97 7.30 0.12
C ALA A 224 4.06 7.34 -1.12
N CYS A 225 4.69 7.39 -2.30
CA CYS A 225 4.02 7.38 -3.59
C CYS A 225 4.83 6.57 -4.61
N THR A 226 4.18 6.03 -5.65
CA THR A 226 4.89 5.38 -6.77
C THR A 226 5.35 6.37 -7.83
N ALA A 227 4.77 7.56 -7.83
CA ALA A 227 5.02 8.63 -8.76
C ALA A 227 4.58 9.96 -8.13
N PRO A 228 5.04 11.08 -8.64
CA PRO A 228 4.68 12.41 -8.15
C PRO A 228 3.25 12.79 -8.50
N GLY A 229 2.74 13.77 -7.77
CA GLY A 229 1.42 14.34 -7.99
C GLY A 229 0.29 13.57 -7.30
N PRO A 230 -0.93 14.12 -7.38
CA PRO A 230 -2.07 13.62 -6.61
C PRO A 230 -2.51 12.22 -7.08
N GLY A 231 -3.06 11.42 -6.16
CA GLY A 231 -3.61 10.09 -6.48
C GLY A 231 -2.58 8.98 -6.68
N ARG A 232 -1.30 9.25 -6.39
CA ARG A 232 -0.18 8.31 -6.54
C ARG A 232 0.34 7.74 -5.24
N CYS A 233 -0.40 7.95 -4.15
CA CYS A 233 0.03 7.61 -2.81
C CYS A 233 -0.21 6.13 -2.52
N THR A 234 0.75 5.50 -1.87
CA THR A 234 0.69 4.11 -1.41
C THR A 234 0.57 4.02 0.10
N ARG A 235 0.94 5.08 0.82
CA ARG A 235 0.85 5.18 2.27
C ARG A 235 0.56 6.61 2.71
N CYS A 236 -0.35 6.73 3.67
CA CYS A 236 -0.79 7.99 4.24
C CYS A 236 -0.24 8.21 5.65
N PRO A 237 -0.15 9.46 6.11
CA PRO A 237 0.03 9.80 7.51
C PRO A 237 -0.99 9.09 8.41
N SER A 238 -0.65 8.91 9.70
CA SER A 238 -1.45 8.13 10.66
C SER A 238 -2.87 8.67 10.88
N ASP A 239 -3.10 9.95 10.59
CA ASP A 239 -4.37 10.68 10.72
C ASP A 239 -5.20 10.70 9.42
N LYS A 240 -4.69 10.12 8.32
CA LYS A 240 -5.34 10.09 7.02
C LYS A 240 -5.60 8.67 6.54
N LEU A 241 -6.64 8.49 5.73
CA LEU A 241 -7.00 7.21 5.11
C LEU A 241 -6.64 7.19 3.64
N LEU A 242 -6.19 6.03 3.16
CA LEU A 242 -5.88 5.86 1.74
C LEU A 242 -7.16 5.53 0.95
N LYS A 243 -7.59 6.47 0.10
CA LYS A 243 -8.72 6.30 -0.82
C LYS A 243 -8.23 5.89 -2.21
N LYS A 244 -8.48 4.63 -2.58
CA LYS A 244 -8.10 4.06 -3.89
C LYS A 244 -9.33 3.94 -4.76
N VAL A 245 -9.16 4.14 -6.06
CA VAL A 245 -10.15 3.69 -7.04
C VAL A 245 -10.11 2.16 -7.10
N SER A 246 -11.24 1.50 -7.33
CA SER A 246 -11.30 0.04 -7.41
C SER A 246 -10.26 -0.50 -8.42
N GLY A 247 -9.44 -1.47 -7.99
CA GLY A 247 -8.36 -2.05 -8.79
C GLY A 247 -7.06 -1.24 -8.86
N ALA A 248 -7.02 -0.03 -8.28
CA ALA A 248 -5.80 0.78 -8.27
C ALA A 248 -4.82 0.34 -7.17
N ILE A 249 -3.53 0.36 -7.49
CA ILE A 249 -2.44 0.15 -6.52
C ILE A 249 -2.14 1.41 -5.71
N THR A 250 -2.49 2.58 -6.24
CA THR A 250 -2.29 3.90 -5.62
C THR A 250 -3.62 4.62 -5.40
N GLY A 251 -3.60 5.64 -4.54
CA GLY A 251 -4.75 6.47 -4.23
C GLY A 251 -4.36 7.84 -3.69
N SER A 252 -5.34 8.54 -3.13
CA SER A 252 -5.15 9.82 -2.45
C SER A 252 -5.31 9.65 -0.95
N CYS A 253 -4.56 10.40 -0.16
CA CYS A 253 -4.75 10.48 1.28
C CYS A 253 -5.86 11.47 1.60
N VAL A 254 -6.87 11.02 2.32
CA VAL A 254 -8.06 11.83 2.66
C VAL A 254 -8.34 11.74 4.15
N ASP A 255 -9.06 12.74 4.69
CA ASP A 255 -9.56 12.67 6.06
C ASP A 255 -10.55 11.51 6.26
N PRO A 256 -10.65 10.92 7.46
CA PRO A 256 -11.60 9.85 7.73
C PRO A 256 -13.06 10.18 7.36
N GLY A 257 -13.47 11.43 7.55
CA GLY A 257 -14.80 11.92 7.14
C GLY A 257 -14.99 12.14 5.64
N ALA A 258 -13.91 12.08 4.85
CA ALA A 258 -13.93 12.27 3.41
C ALA A 258 -13.98 10.94 2.61
N CYS A 259 -14.15 9.80 3.30
CA CYS A 259 -14.60 8.56 2.66
C CYS A 259 -16.08 8.72 2.26
N ALA A 260 -16.33 9.50 1.20
CA ALA A 260 -17.63 9.74 0.60
C ALA A 260 -17.66 9.26 -0.86
N ASP A 261 -18.83 9.34 -1.48
CA ASP A 261 -19.08 9.02 -2.89
C ASP A 261 -18.76 7.56 -3.24
N GLY A 262 -19.48 6.65 -2.59
CA GLY A 262 -19.34 5.21 -2.81
C GLY A 262 -18.16 4.60 -2.05
N TYR A 263 -17.72 5.22 -0.95
CA TYR A 263 -16.68 4.69 -0.07
C TYR A 263 -17.07 4.80 1.41
N TYR A 264 -16.48 3.97 2.26
CA TYR A 264 -16.60 4.04 3.72
C TYR A 264 -15.23 3.84 4.40
N ALA A 265 -15.08 4.37 5.61
CA ALA A 265 -13.85 4.24 6.39
C ALA A 265 -13.75 2.86 7.06
N TYR A 266 -12.65 2.15 6.82
CA TYR A 266 -12.33 0.89 7.48
C TYR A 266 -10.82 0.74 7.70
N GLY A 267 -10.41 0.64 8.96
CA GLY A 267 -8.99 0.59 9.32
C GLY A 267 -8.28 1.87 8.89
N ASP A 268 -7.25 1.72 8.05
CA ASP A 268 -6.39 2.77 7.49
C ASP A 268 -6.75 3.14 6.03
N ALA A 269 -7.90 2.69 5.53
CA ALA A 269 -8.31 2.90 4.14
C ALA A 269 -9.77 3.32 3.99
N CYS A 270 -10.08 3.99 2.86
CA CYS A 270 -11.45 4.09 2.37
C CYS A 270 -11.72 2.91 1.43
N LEU A 271 -12.67 2.05 1.80
CA LEU A 271 -13.08 0.91 0.98
C LEU A 271 -14.31 1.27 0.14
N PRO A 272 -14.40 0.83 -1.12
CA PRO A 272 -15.56 1.10 -1.96
C PRO A 272 -16.80 0.33 -1.45
N CYS A 273 -17.97 0.92 -1.63
CA CYS A 273 -19.24 0.23 -1.46
C CYS A 273 -19.35 -0.93 -2.44
N ALA A 274 -19.84 -2.09 -1.98
CA ALA A 274 -20.00 -3.25 -2.86
C ALA A 274 -21.14 -3.05 -3.87
N THR A 275 -22.20 -2.36 -3.47
CA THR A 275 -23.37 -2.09 -4.32
C THR A 275 -23.03 -1.04 -5.39
N PRO A 276 -23.12 -1.39 -6.69
CA PRO A 276 -22.94 -0.43 -7.77
C PRO A 276 -23.96 0.71 -7.70
N GLY A 277 -23.51 1.95 -7.92
CA GLY A 277 -24.37 3.12 -7.85
C GLY A 277 -24.73 3.55 -6.42
N CYS A 278 -24.16 2.91 -5.40
CA CYS A 278 -24.33 3.34 -4.03
C CYS A 278 -23.47 4.57 -3.70
N LYS A 279 -24.07 5.61 -3.13
CA LYS A 279 -23.39 6.84 -2.70
C LYS A 279 -22.88 6.74 -1.28
N THR A 280 -23.69 6.18 -0.38
CA THR A 280 -23.36 6.02 1.05
C THR A 280 -23.70 4.59 1.47
N CYS A 281 -22.76 3.89 2.10
CA CYS A 281 -22.96 2.53 2.59
C CYS A 281 -22.38 2.33 3.99
N GLY A 282 -22.94 1.37 4.73
CA GLY A 282 -22.40 0.93 6.02
C GLY A 282 -21.25 -0.06 5.86
N ARG A 283 -20.59 -0.40 6.98
CA ARG A 283 -19.48 -1.38 7.03
C ARG A 283 -19.82 -2.77 6.46
N THR A 284 -21.10 -3.13 6.38
CA THR A 284 -21.57 -4.43 5.88
C THR A 284 -22.07 -4.40 4.44
N SER A 285 -21.69 -3.38 3.66
CA SER A 285 -22.00 -3.26 2.23
C SER A 285 -23.47 -3.08 1.85
N PHE A 286 -24.36 -2.81 2.81
CA PHE A 286 -25.70 -2.32 2.47
C PHE A 286 -25.63 -0.84 2.14
N CYS A 287 -26.26 -0.48 1.02
CA CYS A 287 -26.44 0.87 0.59
C CYS A 287 -27.48 1.57 1.44
N THR A 288 -27.14 2.73 2.00
CA THR A 288 -28.08 3.58 2.72
C THR A 288 -28.66 4.67 1.85
N GLU A 289 -27.91 5.08 0.82
CA GLU A 289 -28.27 6.14 -0.11
C GLU A 289 -27.65 5.83 -1.48
N CYS A 290 -28.47 5.76 -2.52
CA CYS A 290 -27.99 5.59 -3.89
C CYS A 290 -27.61 6.93 -4.51
N ALA A 291 -26.76 6.90 -5.53
CA ALA A 291 -26.39 8.07 -6.29
C ALA A 291 -27.52 8.46 -7.27
N GLY A 292 -27.79 9.77 -7.38
CA GLY A 292 -28.80 10.30 -8.31
C GLY A 292 -30.23 9.99 -7.87
N GLU A 293 -31.08 9.63 -8.84
CA GLU A 293 -32.51 9.36 -8.64
C GLU A 293 -32.83 7.85 -8.54
N LEU A 294 -31.93 7.08 -7.89
CA LEU A 294 -32.12 5.65 -7.67
C LEU A 294 -32.69 5.38 -6.28
N PHE A 295 -33.60 4.41 -6.20
CA PHE A 295 -34.14 3.89 -4.96
C PHE A 295 -33.24 2.79 -4.38
N VAL A 296 -32.97 2.88 -3.08
CA VAL A 296 -32.38 1.76 -2.32
C VAL A 296 -33.42 0.63 -2.26
N SER A 297 -33.03 -0.60 -2.63
CA SER A 297 -33.87 -1.80 -2.50
C SER A 297 -34.22 -2.11 -1.03
N LEU A 298 -35.25 -2.93 -0.79
CA LEU A 298 -35.67 -3.32 0.57
C LEU A 298 -34.53 -3.97 1.38
N ASP A 299 -33.68 -4.77 0.72
CA ASP A 299 -32.52 -5.43 1.33
C ASP A 299 -31.28 -4.52 1.46
N GLY A 300 -31.31 -3.34 0.83
CA GLY A 300 -30.19 -2.41 0.75
C GLY A 300 -29.03 -2.88 -0.13
N GLN A 301 -29.16 -3.98 -0.87
CA GLN A 301 -28.05 -4.55 -1.65
C GLN A 301 -27.98 -4.01 -3.08
N SER A 302 -29.02 -3.33 -3.55
CA SER A 302 -29.15 -2.82 -4.92
C SER A 302 -29.69 -1.40 -4.96
N CYS A 303 -29.29 -0.67 -6.01
CA CYS A 303 -29.86 0.62 -6.38
C CYS A 303 -30.73 0.46 -7.62
N LEU A 304 -32.03 0.73 -7.49
CA LEU A 304 -33.06 0.45 -8.48
C LEU A 304 -33.58 1.76 -9.09
N ARG A 305 -33.97 1.74 -10.37
CA ARG A 305 -34.66 2.89 -10.99
C ARG A 305 -36.08 3.07 -10.49
N GLU A 306 -36.72 1.96 -10.15
CA GLU A 306 -38.08 1.89 -9.65
C GLU A 306 -38.19 0.71 -8.68
N CYS A 307 -39.08 0.85 -7.70
CA CYS A 307 -39.37 -0.22 -6.75
C CYS A 307 -40.26 -1.26 -7.42
N THR A 308 -39.86 -2.53 -7.35
CA THR A 308 -40.61 -3.65 -7.93
C THR A 308 -40.89 -4.68 -6.84
N GLY A 309 -42.09 -5.24 -6.86
CA GLY A 309 -42.56 -6.19 -5.86
C GLY A 309 -44.01 -5.93 -5.46
N ASP A 310 -44.68 -6.96 -4.98
CA ASP A 310 -46.04 -6.80 -4.46
C ASP A 310 -46.00 -5.98 -3.16
N LYS A 311 -46.90 -4.99 -3.06
CA LYS A 311 -47.00 -4.10 -1.89
C LYS A 311 -45.73 -3.32 -1.58
N VAL A 312 -44.86 -3.08 -2.57
CA VAL A 312 -43.66 -2.24 -2.45
C VAL A 312 -43.94 -0.87 -3.07
N VAL A 313 -43.64 0.20 -2.35
CA VAL A 313 -43.77 1.60 -2.79
C VAL A 313 -42.43 2.32 -2.70
N GLY A 314 -42.18 3.29 -3.57
CA GLY A 314 -41.01 4.17 -3.48
C GLY A 314 -41.35 5.42 -2.71
N GLU A 315 -40.61 5.73 -1.65
CA GLU A 315 -40.78 6.98 -0.89
C GLU A 315 -39.47 7.77 -0.78
N VAL A 316 -39.61 9.08 -0.64
CA VAL A 316 -38.50 10.01 -0.37
C VAL A 316 -38.61 10.46 1.09
N SER A 317 -37.75 9.92 1.94
CA SER A 317 -37.67 10.31 3.36
C SER A 317 -36.36 11.02 3.63
N GLY A 318 -36.43 12.28 4.08
CA GLY A 318 -35.22 13.07 4.41
C GLY A 318 -34.26 13.28 3.24
N GLY A 319 -34.76 13.24 1.99
CA GLY A 319 -33.95 13.37 0.77
C GLY A 319 -33.36 12.05 0.24
N VAL A 320 -33.62 10.91 0.91
CA VAL A 320 -33.17 9.59 0.46
C VAL A 320 -34.34 8.85 -0.20
N GLN A 321 -34.13 8.39 -1.43
CA GLN A 321 -35.07 7.52 -2.16
C GLN A 321 -34.89 6.06 -1.75
N ARG A 322 -35.94 5.43 -1.23
CA ARG A 322 -35.91 4.03 -0.81
C ARG A 322 -37.24 3.33 -1.09
N CYS A 323 -37.17 2.03 -1.36
CA CYS A 323 -38.32 1.16 -1.43
C CYS A 323 -38.80 0.76 -0.03
N TRP A 324 -40.09 0.92 0.22
CA TRP A 324 -40.77 0.62 1.47
C TRP A 324 -41.96 -0.31 1.21
N CYS A 325 -42.50 -0.89 2.27
CA CYS A 325 -43.75 -1.61 2.19
C CYS A 325 -44.94 -0.65 2.29
N GLU A 326 -45.98 -0.90 1.50
CA GLU A 326 -47.26 -0.20 1.59
C GLU A 326 -47.80 -0.27 3.03
N TRP A 327 -48.54 0.74 3.46
CA TRP A 327 -49.12 0.82 4.80
C TRP A 327 -49.84 -0.48 5.19
N GLY A 328 -49.48 -1.01 6.36
CA GLY A 328 -50.01 -2.29 6.88
C GLY A 328 -49.20 -3.52 6.50
N PHE A 329 -48.18 -3.41 5.64
CA PHE A 329 -47.24 -4.48 5.33
C PHE A 329 -45.87 -4.20 5.93
N LEU A 330 -45.12 -5.26 6.25
CA LEU A 330 -43.75 -5.18 6.74
C LEU A 330 -42.79 -5.91 5.80
N PRO A 331 -41.52 -5.47 5.69
CA PRO A 331 -40.54 -6.20 4.91
C PRO A 331 -40.37 -7.61 5.47
N ALA A 332 -40.37 -8.62 4.60
CA ALA A 332 -40.01 -9.98 4.98
C ALA A 332 -38.61 -10.00 5.62
N LEU A 333 -38.31 -11.01 6.44
CA LEU A 333 -37.01 -11.15 7.09
C LEU A 333 -35.84 -11.22 6.10
N ASP A 334 -36.05 -11.87 4.96
CA ASP A 334 -35.08 -11.93 3.85
C ASP A 334 -35.10 -10.69 2.94
N LYS A 335 -36.00 -9.75 3.22
CA LYS A 335 -36.21 -8.50 2.47
C LYS A 335 -36.51 -8.71 0.99
N SER A 336 -37.00 -9.91 0.61
CA SER A 336 -37.40 -10.24 -0.76
C SER A 336 -38.70 -9.56 -1.20
N GLY A 337 -39.49 -9.06 -0.25
CA GLY A 337 -40.74 -8.37 -0.50
C GLY A 337 -41.44 -7.96 0.79
N CYS A 338 -42.73 -7.67 0.69
CA CYS A 338 -43.56 -7.21 1.78
C CYS A 338 -44.59 -8.27 2.17
N VAL A 339 -44.78 -8.47 3.47
CA VAL A 339 -45.68 -9.47 4.03
C VAL A 339 -46.65 -8.82 5.00
N LEU A 340 -47.85 -9.40 5.09
CA LEU A 340 -48.84 -8.98 6.08
C LEU A 340 -48.39 -9.49 7.47
N PRO A 341 -48.21 -8.60 8.46
CA PRO A 341 -47.86 -8.99 9.81
C PRO A 341 -49.02 -9.73 10.48
N THR A 342 -48.67 -10.65 11.38
CA THR A 342 -49.59 -11.43 12.22
C THR A 342 -49.28 -11.20 13.70
N GLU A 343 -50.24 -11.52 14.57
CA GLU A 343 -50.03 -11.48 16.02
C GLU A 343 -48.93 -12.46 16.44
N CYS A 344 -48.01 -11.99 17.29
CA CYS A 344 -46.91 -12.79 17.77
C CYS A 344 -47.37 -13.82 18.82
N PRO A 345 -46.68 -14.98 18.93
CA PRO A 345 -46.90 -15.92 20.02
C PRO A 345 -46.75 -15.24 21.39
N PRO A 346 -47.51 -15.67 22.41
CA PRO A 346 -47.53 -15.02 23.73
C PRO A 346 -46.16 -15.03 24.44
N ASP A 347 -45.28 -15.97 24.09
CA ASP A 347 -43.94 -16.08 24.65
C ASP A 347 -42.94 -15.07 24.07
N MET A 348 -43.33 -14.26 23.07
CA MET A 348 -42.44 -13.38 22.32
C MET A 348 -42.65 -11.89 22.65
N SER A 349 -42.54 -11.52 23.94
CA SER A 349 -42.82 -10.16 24.44
C SER A 349 -41.90 -9.07 23.86
N SER A 350 -40.77 -9.44 23.25
CA SER A 350 -39.83 -8.49 22.63
C SER A 350 -40.23 -8.09 21.21
N CYS A 351 -41.20 -8.77 20.60
CA CYS A 351 -41.63 -8.54 19.23
C CYS A 351 -43.04 -7.94 19.16
N ALA A 352 -43.24 -6.93 18.31
CA ALA A 352 -44.54 -6.29 18.09
C ALA A 352 -45.34 -6.91 16.94
N ALA A 353 -44.66 -7.49 15.94
CA ALA A 353 -45.31 -8.05 14.76
C ALA A 353 -44.51 -9.22 14.20
N CYS A 354 -45.19 -10.31 13.82
CA CYS A 354 -44.56 -11.55 13.39
C CYS A 354 -45.00 -11.98 11.98
N ASP A 355 -44.18 -12.77 11.31
CA ASP A 355 -44.57 -13.44 10.06
C ASP A 355 -45.47 -14.66 10.36
N THR A 356 -45.99 -15.30 9.30
CA THR A 356 -46.85 -16.49 9.43
C THR A 356 -46.16 -17.71 10.03
N SER A 357 -44.82 -17.69 10.13
CA SER A 357 -44.00 -18.72 10.78
C SER A 357 -43.68 -18.38 12.24
N GLY A 358 -44.16 -17.26 12.77
CA GLY A 358 -43.90 -16.80 14.13
C GLY A 358 -42.54 -16.11 14.32
N ARG A 359 -41.85 -15.71 13.24
CA ARG A 359 -40.59 -14.96 13.34
C ARG A 359 -40.84 -13.48 13.45
N CYS A 360 -39.95 -12.77 14.15
CA CYS A 360 -40.13 -11.35 14.42
C CYS A 360 -39.84 -10.48 13.19
N LEU A 361 -40.80 -9.62 12.82
CA LEU A 361 -40.69 -8.64 11.73
C LEU A 361 -40.45 -7.22 12.24
N LEU A 362 -40.89 -6.90 13.47
CA LEU A 362 -40.73 -5.59 14.09
C LEU A 362 -40.56 -5.73 15.60
N CYS A 363 -39.53 -5.11 16.16
CA CYS A 363 -39.32 -5.09 17.61
C CYS A 363 -40.32 -4.18 18.32
N ALA A 364 -40.71 -4.56 19.54
CA ALA A 364 -41.59 -3.74 20.37
C ALA A 364 -40.93 -2.42 20.82
N ALA A 365 -39.61 -2.43 21.02
CA ALA A 365 -38.81 -1.24 21.30
C ALA A 365 -38.17 -0.71 20.00
N SER A 366 -38.30 0.58 19.73
CA SER A 366 -37.82 1.23 18.50
C SER A 366 -36.30 1.31 18.37
N ASN A 367 -35.57 1.18 19.48
CA ASN A 367 -34.10 1.15 19.53
C ASN A 367 -33.52 -0.28 19.48
N HIS A 368 -34.37 -1.32 19.41
CA HIS A 368 -33.91 -2.70 19.34
C HIS A 368 -33.80 -3.17 17.89
N ASN A 369 -32.89 -4.12 17.67
CA ASN A 369 -32.74 -4.82 16.41
C ASN A 369 -33.18 -6.29 16.58
N ILE A 370 -33.80 -6.84 15.55
CA ILE A 370 -34.10 -8.26 15.42
C ILE A 370 -32.76 -9.00 15.35
N GLN A 371 -32.53 -9.88 16.32
CA GLN A 371 -31.28 -10.61 16.45
C GLN A 371 -31.16 -11.67 15.35
N ILE A 372 -29.95 -12.21 15.23
CA ILE A 372 -29.59 -13.21 14.20
C ILE A 372 -30.47 -14.47 14.27
N ASP A 373 -31.02 -14.76 15.45
CA ASP A 373 -31.94 -15.88 15.66
C ASP A 373 -33.31 -15.67 14.98
N GLN A 374 -33.65 -14.44 14.60
CA GLN A 374 -34.93 -14.02 14.00
C GLN A 374 -36.14 -14.04 14.95
N TRP A 375 -35.90 -14.23 16.25
CA TRP A 375 -36.95 -14.40 17.27
C TRP A 375 -36.85 -13.35 18.35
N THR A 376 -35.63 -12.94 18.71
CA THR A 376 -35.41 -12.01 19.81
C THR A 376 -35.10 -10.61 19.30
N CYS A 377 -35.46 -9.61 20.10
CA CYS A 377 -35.13 -8.21 19.86
C CYS A 377 -34.30 -7.67 21.03
N ALA A 378 -33.14 -7.10 20.72
CA ALA A 378 -32.23 -6.53 21.71
C ALA A 378 -31.55 -5.27 21.17
N GLU A 379 -31.01 -4.47 22.08
CA GLU A 379 -30.19 -3.30 21.73
C GLU A 379 -28.85 -3.75 21.11
N GLY A 380 -28.50 -3.20 19.95
CA GLY A 380 -27.32 -3.62 19.17
C GLY A 380 -27.47 -5.02 18.53
N CYS A 381 -26.36 -5.58 18.04
CA CYS A 381 -26.33 -6.88 17.33
C CYS A 381 -25.31 -7.88 17.88
N GLY A 382 -24.63 -7.56 18.97
CA GLY A 382 -23.53 -8.37 19.49
C GLY A 382 -22.24 -8.29 18.67
N ALA A 383 -21.29 -9.18 18.95
CA ALA A 383 -19.98 -9.16 18.30
C ALA A 383 -20.02 -9.71 16.86
N ARG A 384 -19.35 -9.02 15.93
CA ARG A 384 -19.24 -9.39 14.49
C ARG A 384 -20.56 -9.44 13.74
N ALA A 385 -21.53 -8.65 14.20
CA ALA A 385 -22.79 -8.43 13.54
C ALA A 385 -23.15 -6.95 13.58
N SER A 386 -23.77 -6.46 12.51
CA SER A 386 -24.22 -5.08 12.38
C SER A 386 -25.70 -5.05 12.04
N SER A 387 -26.38 -3.98 12.46
CA SER A 387 -27.76 -3.73 12.07
C SER A 387 -27.82 -3.30 10.62
N ASN A 388 -28.69 -3.96 9.85
CA ASN A 388 -29.18 -3.53 8.55
C ASN A 388 -30.69 -3.30 8.68
N GLN A 389 -31.10 -2.04 8.77
CA GLN A 389 -32.51 -1.64 8.87
C GLN A 389 -33.27 -2.35 10.01
N GLY A 390 -32.66 -2.43 11.20
CA GLY A 390 -33.30 -3.06 12.36
C GLY A 390 -33.15 -4.58 12.43
N VAL A 391 -32.41 -5.21 11.50
CA VAL A 391 -32.11 -6.66 11.51
C VAL A 391 -30.60 -6.89 11.61
N CYS A 392 -30.18 -7.75 12.53
CA CYS A 392 -28.78 -8.07 12.72
C CYS A 392 -28.27 -9.08 11.70
N MET A 393 -27.18 -8.72 11.01
CA MET A 393 -26.51 -9.55 10.01
C MET A 393 -25.03 -9.70 10.33
N CYS A 394 -24.43 -10.85 9.99
CA CYS A 394 -22.99 -11.05 10.17
C CYS A 394 -22.17 -10.13 9.26
N GLU A 395 -21.03 -9.67 9.77
CA GLU A 395 -20.06 -8.90 8.99
C GLU A 395 -19.43 -9.74 7.87
N LEU A 396 -18.83 -9.10 6.86
CA LEU A 396 -18.26 -9.75 5.66
C LEU A 396 -17.22 -10.84 5.97
N ASP A 397 -16.54 -10.75 7.12
CA ASP A 397 -15.52 -11.70 7.58
C ASP A 397 -16.08 -12.76 8.56
N ALA A 398 -17.40 -12.82 8.74
CA ALA A 398 -18.10 -13.74 9.62
C ALA A 398 -19.23 -14.49 8.91
N VAL A 399 -19.43 -15.75 9.29
CA VAL A 399 -20.51 -16.61 8.80
C VAL A 399 -21.37 -17.05 9.98
N LEU A 400 -22.67 -17.04 9.77
CA LEU A 400 -23.63 -17.53 10.74
C LEU A 400 -23.41 -19.03 11.01
N THR A 401 -22.94 -19.34 12.22
CA THR A 401 -22.72 -20.71 12.67
C THR A 401 -23.43 -20.89 14.01
N LYS A 402 -24.48 -21.71 14.05
CA LYS A 402 -25.26 -22.02 15.27
C LYS A 402 -25.77 -20.77 16.02
N GLY A 403 -26.34 -19.80 15.29
CA GLY A 403 -26.92 -18.59 15.89
C GLY A 403 -25.90 -17.51 16.30
N ILE A 404 -24.61 -17.70 15.98
CA ILE A 404 -23.54 -16.75 16.28
C ILE A 404 -22.74 -16.45 15.01
N CYS A 405 -22.32 -15.20 14.81
CA CYS A 405 -21.42 -14.81 13.73
C CYS A 405 -19.98 -15.24 14.06
N ALA A 406 -19.56 -16.35 13.47
CA ALA A 406 -18.23 -16.92 13.65
C ALA A 406 -17.28 -16.41 12.55
N PRO A 407 -16.01 -16.13 12.86
CA PRO A 407 -15.06 -15.64 11.88
C PRO A 407 -14.77 -16.74 10.85
N VAL A 408 -14.56 -16.37 9.59
CA VAL A 408 -14.30 -17.31 8.48
C VAL A 408 -13.00 -18.13 8.67
N LYS A 409 -12.16 -17.76 9.65
CA LYS A 409 -10.92 -18.47 10.00
C LYS A 409 -11.19 -19.76 10.79
N THR A 410 -11.67 -20.83 10.13
CA THR A 410 -11.37 -22.26 10.39
C THR A 410 -12.26 -23.21 9.56
N LEU A 411 -12.39 -22.97 8.25
CA LEU A 411 -12.80 -24.03 7.32
C LEU A 411 -11.65 -24.24 6.33
N THR A 412 -10.79 -25.18 6.74
CA THR A 412 -9.87 -25.99 5.93
C THR A 412 -9.82 -25.67 4.43
N LYS A 413 -8.59 -25.46 3.93
CA LYS A 413 -8.13 -25.78 2.56
C LYS A 413 -9.10 -26.70 1.80
N LYS A 414 -10.12 -26.12 1.17
CA LYS A 414 -10.92 -26.76 0.12
C LYS A 414 -11.65 -25.64 -0.60
N LYS A 415 -11.23 -25.47 -1.86
CA LYS A 415 -11.69 -24.50 -2.85
C LYS A 415 -13.09 -23.93 -2.56
N LEU A 416 -13.15 -22.65 -2.17
CA LEU A 416 -14.31 -21.83 -2.48
C LEU A 416 -14.01 -21.09 -3.78
N VAL A 417 -14.72 -21.50 -4.83
CA VAL A 417 -14.86 -20.73 -6.06
C VAL A 417 -15.61 -19.46 -5.67
N ALA A 418 -14.90 -18.34 -5.64
CA ALA A 418 -15.56 -17.04 -5.62
C ALA A 418 -16.19 -16.81 -7.00
N ILE A 419 -17.51 -16.68 -7.03
CA ILE A 419 -18.24 -16.16 -8.18
C ILE A 419 -17.89 -14.67 -8.28
N ALA A 420 -16.77 -14.40 -8.94
CA ALA A 420 -16.52 -13.13 -9.59
C ALA A 420 -16.99 -13.30 -11.03
N ALA A 421 -18.14 -12.68 -11.35
CA ALA A 421 -18.55 -12.52 -12.74
C ALA A 421 -17.46 -11.73 -13.48
N GLY A 422 -16.90 -12.33 -14.54
CA GLY A 422 -16.04 -11.64 -15.50
C GLY A 422 -14.65 -12.25 -15.66
N THR A 423 -14.45 -12.92 -16.79
CA THR A 423 -13.16 -13.26 -17.44
C THR A 423 -12.40 -14.52 -17.00
N THR A 424 -12.96 -15.71 -17.28
CA THR A 424 -12.17 -16.96 -17.41
C THR A 424 -12.37 -17.67 -18.75
N MET A 425 -12.77 -16.96 -19.80
CA MET A 425 -12.86 -17.54 -21.16
C MET A 425 -11.59 -17.35 -22.01
N ALA A 426 -10.57 -16.62 -21.54
CA ALA A 426 -9.35 -16.39 -22.32
C ALA A 426 -8.27 -17.47 -22.15
N VAL A 427 -8.26 -18.24 -21.06
CA VAL A 427 -7.18 -19.22 -20.79
C VAL A 427 -7.45 -20.59 -21.42
N LEU A 428 -8.70 -20.96 -21.65
CA LEU A 428 -9.05 -22.21 -22.34
C LEU A 428 -8.82 -22.13 -23.86
N VAL A 429 -8.94 -20.95 -24.46
CA VAL A 429 -8.72 -20.77 -25.91
C VAL A 429 -7.24 -20.87 -26.28
N VAL A 430 -6.33 -20.37 -25.44
CA VAL A 430 -4.87 -20.46 -25.67
C VAL A 430 -4.37 -21.90 -25.53
N GLY A 431 -4.86 -22.66 -24.54
CA GLY A 431 -4.50 -24.07 -24.39
C GLY A 431 -4.93 -24.95 -25.57
N VAL A 432 -6.12 -24.70 -26.12
CA VAL A 432 -6.62 -25.40 -27.31
C VAL A 432 -5.84 -25.00 -28.56
N LEU A 433 -5.49 -23.72 -28.72
CA LEU A 433 -4.67 -23.24 -29.85
C LEU A 433 -3.24 -23.80 -29.83
N VAL A 434 -2.59 -23.85 -28.67
CA VAL A 434 -1.24 -24.43 -28.53
C VAL A 434 -1.28 -25.94 -28.75
N GLY A 435 -2.30 -26.64 -28.23
CA GLY A 435 -2.51 -28.06 -28.48
C GLY A 435 -2.75 -28.37 -29.97
N PHE A 436 -3.55 -27.55 -30.65
CA PHE A 436 -3.81 -27.68 -32.08
C PHE A 436 -2.55 -27.39 -32.92
N LEU A 437 -1.75 -26.39 -32.56
CA LEU A 437 -0.48 -26.08 -33.23
C LEU A 437 0.57 -27.18 -33.01
N CYS A 438 0.69 -27.74 -31.81
CA CYS A 438 1.56 -28.88 -31.54
C CYS A 438 1.10 -30.15 -32.26
N TRP A 439 -0.21 -30.45 -32.30
CA TRP A 439 -0.74 -31.56 -33.09
C TRP A 439 -0.45 -31.35 -34.58
N TRP A 440 -0.68 -30.15 -35.09
CA TRP A 440 -0.49 -29.82 -36.50
C TRP A 440 0.97 -29.97 -36.95
N PHE A 441 1.93 -29.51 -36.15
CA PHE A 441 3.36 -29.65 -36.44
C PHE A 441 3.85 -31.10 -36.33
N THR A 442 3.37 -31.86 -35.33
CA THR A 442 3.78 -33.26 -35.17
C THR A 442 3.19 -34.18 -36.24
N PHE A 443 1.97 -33.92 -36.73
CA PHE A 443 1.34 -34.75 -37.76
C PHE A 443 1.65 -34.34 -39.20
N ARG A 444 2.01 -33.07 -39.48
CA ARG A 444 2.49 -32.68 -40.83
C ARG A 444 3.96 -33.00 -41.09
N GLY A 445 4.77 -33.25 -40.06
CA GLY A 445 6.18 -33.63 -40.22
C GLY A 445 6.42 -35.09 -40.63
N ARG A 446 5.37 -35.89 -40.88
CA ARG A 446 5.51 -37.35 -41.10
C ARG A 446 4.99 -37.88 -42.44
N ARG A 447 4.85 -37.02 -43.45
CA ARG A 447 4.74 -37.46 -44.85
C ARG A 447 5.54 -36.53 -45.76
N ILE A 448 6.79 -36.91 -46.03
CA ILE A 448 7.47 -36.91 -47.35
C ILE A 448 8.86 -37.51 -47.05
N ASP A 449 9.00 -38.81 -47.26
CA ASP A 449 10.26 -39.45 -47.64
C ASP A 449 9.93 -40.82 -48.23
N ALA A 450 9.76 -40.84 -49.55
CA ALA A 450 9.95 -42.00 -50.38
C ALA A 450 10.53 -41.50 -51.71
N SER A 451 11.85 -41.63 -51.86
CA SER A 451 12.57 -41.55 -53.13
C SER A 451 12.08 -42.65 -54.08
N PRO A 452 12.18 -42.49 -55.41
CA PRO A 452 13.42 -42.93 -56.06
C PRO A 452 13.90 -42.03 -57.21
N SER A 453 15.22 -41.82 -57.21
CA SER A 453 16.16 -41.81 -58.33
C SER A 453 15.64 -41.48 -59.74
N THR A 454 16.16 -40.39 -60.33
CA THR A 454 16.83 -40.40 -61.66
C THR A 454 17.62 -39.09 -61.81
N MET A 455 18.95 -39.18 -61.75
CA MET A 455 19.88 -38.11 -62.09
C MET A 455 20.39 -38.37 -63.50
N THR A 456 20.05 -37.50 -64.45
CA THR A 456 20.70 -37.45 -65.78
C THR A 456 21.26 -36.05 -65.95
N LEU A 457 22.58 -35.91 -65.76
CA LEU A 457 23.35 -34.71 -66.08
C LEU A 457 23.95 -34.89 -67.48
N ILE A 458 23.65 -33.95 -68.39
CA ILE A 458 24.41 -33.72 -69.62
C ILE A 458 25.07 -32.34 -69.48
N PRO A 459 26.37 -32.19 -69.78
CA PRO A 459 27.15 -31.00 -69.46
C PRO A 459 27.05 -29.95 -70.57
N SER A 460 27.18 -28.68 -70.21
CA SER A 460 27.40 -27.60 -71.17
C SER A 460 28.82 -27.07 -71.07
N LYS A 461 29.44 -27.09 -72.24
CA LYS A 461 30.81 -26.77 -72.63
C LYS A 461 31.04 -25.25 -72.59
N SER A 462 32.22 -24.85 -72.11
CA SER A 462 32.78 -23.52 -72.28
C SER A 462 33.40 -23.40 -73.67
N MET A 463 33.07 -22.32 -74.38
CA MET A 463 33.94 -21.54 -75.26
C MET A 463 33.26 -20.22 -75.61
#